data_AF-A0A564ZL66-F1
#
_entry.id   AF-A0A564ZL66-F1
#
_cell.length_a   1.000
_cell.length_b   1.000
_cell.length_c   1.000
_cell.angle_alpha   90.00
_cell.angle_beta   90.00
_cell.angle_gamma   90.00
#
_symmetry.space_group_name_H-M   'P 1'
#
loop_
_entity.id
_entity.type
_entity.pdbx_description
1 polymer ?
#
loop_
_entity_poly.entity_id
_entity_poly.type
_entity_poly.pdbx_seq_one_letter_code
_entity_poly.pdbx_strand_id
1 'polypeptide(L)'
;MSDVRVAVPKSPKRIKITDSDALLEHAKVLQLRSQSHDLIDQEMRPAQQRVEEAKLKLREAEIAAEQVKLALDAIGLQEQRAVETFYAAVRKATPQVRELAERYGGNVSFTFDSNGRSVWVVALFEKSAPPAVRTVPKEKVSWSSGYDDQEDEDDEEGDDES
;
A
#
# COMPACT_ATOMS: atom_id res chain seq x y z
N MET A 1 -14.78 1.40 -96.87
CA MET A 1 -14.64 2.28 -95.69
C MET A 1 -14.67 1.38 -94.47
N SER A 2 -13.71 1.50 -93.55
CA SER A 2 -13.57 0.62 -92.38
C SER A 2 -14.17 1.27 -91.14
N ASP A 3 -15.18 0.64 -90.55
CA ASP A 3 -15.84 1.14 -89.34
C ASP A 3 -14.94 0.95 -88.11
N VAL A 4 -14.63 2.05 -87.43
CA VAL A 4 -13.88 2.04 -86.17
C VAL A 4 -14.86 1.86 -85.02
N ARG A 5 -14.67 0.81 -84.22
CA ARG A 5 -15.46 0.54 -83.00
C ARG A 5 -14.75 1.11 -81.79
N VAL A 6 -15.37 2.09 -81.15
CA VAL A 6 -14.86 2.72 -79.91
C VAL A 6 -15.68 2.20 -78.73
N ALA A 7 -15.00 1.72 -77.68
CA ALA A 7 -15.65 1.29 -76.45
C ALA A 7 -15.96 2.50 -75.57
N VAL A 8 -17.21 2.61 -75.12
CA VAL A 8 -17.68 3.69 -74.23
C VAL A 8 -17.88 3.14 -72.82
N PRO A 9 -17.39 3.83 -71.76
CA PRO A 9 -17.61 3.40 -70.38
C PRO A 9 -19.10 3.42 -70.02
N LYS A 10 -19.56 2.36 -69.35
CA LYS A 10 -20.96 2.23 -68.93
C LYS A 10 -21.23 3.13 -67.72
N SER A 11 -22.22 4.02 -67.84
CA SER A 11 -22.74 4.79 -66.72
C SER A 11 -23.84 4.03 -65.97
N PRO A 12 -24.03 4.29 -64.66
CA PRO A 12 -25.16 3.76 -63.91
C PRO A 12 -26.47 4.19 -64.56
N LYS A 13 -27.35 3.23 -64.86
CA LYS A 13 -28.69 3.50 -65.39
C LYS A 13 -29.72 3.32 -64.28
N ARG A 14 -30.57 4.33 -64.08
CA ARG A 14 -31.77 4.22 -63.24
C ARG A 14 -32.88 3.57 -64.05
N ILE A 15 -33.41 2.46 -63.55
CA ILE A 15 -34.56 1.76 -64.16
C ILE A 15 -35.75 1.99 -63.24
N LYS A 16 -36.85 2.50 -63.80
CA LYS A 16 -38.09 2.72 -63.04
C LYS A 16 -38.83 1.40 -62.88
N ILE A 17 -39.16 1.05 -61.65
CA ILE A 17 -40.03 -0.08 -61.33
C ILE A 17 -41.46 0.47 -61.17
N THR A 18 -42.42 -0.14 -61.87
CA THR A 18 -43.85 0.20 -61.79
C THR A 18 -44.71 -0.97 -61.34
N ASP A 19 -44.09 -2.14 -61.13
CA ASP A 19 -44.77 -3.34 -60.63
C ASP A 19 -45.31 -3.10 -59.22
N SER A 20 -46.62 -3.30 -59.03
CA SER A 20 -47.29 -2.94 -57.78
C SER A 20 -46.87 -3.82 -56.61
N ASP A 21 -46.62 -5.11 -56.85
CA ASP A 21 -46.19 -6.05 -55.81
C ASP A 21 -44.77 -5.72 -55.33
N ALA A 22 -43.83 -5.45 -56.25
CA ALA A 22 -42.49 -5.00 -55.90
C ALA A 22 -42.47 -3.67 -55.11
N LEU A 23 -43.36 -2.73 -55.46
CA LEU A 23 -43.49 -1.46 -54.73
C LEU A 23 -44.07 -1.65 -53.33
N LEU A 24 -45.03 -2.57 -53.17
CA LEU A 24 -45.61 -2.91 -51.87
C LEU A 24 -44.57 -3.59 -50.95
N GLU A 25 -43.79 -4.53 -51.47
CA GLU A 25 -42.69 -5.16 -50.71
C GLU A 25 -41.62 -4.14 -50.31
N HIS A 26 -41.27 -3.22 -51.21
CA HIS A 26 -40.34 -2.14 -50.86
C HIS A 26 -40.88 -1.25 -49.72
N ALA A 27 -42.18 -0.93 -49.73
CA ALA A 27 -42.80 -0.18 -48.64
C ALA A 27 -42.75 -0.92 -47.30
N LYS A 28 -42.99 -2.25 -47.29
CA LYS A 28 -42.84 -3.09 -46.09
C LYS A 28 -41.41 -3.07 -45.56
N VAL A 29 -40.41 -3.17 -46.46
CA VAL A 29 -38.99 -3.10 -46.07
C VAL A 29 -38.66 -1.75 -45.43
N LEU A 30 -39.15 -0.64 -45.99
CA LEU A 30 -38.94 0.68 -45.40
C LEU A 30 -39.61 0.82 -44.03
N GLN A 31 -40.82 0.29 -43.88
CA GLN A 31 -41.53 0.29 -42.60
C GLN A 31 -40.79 -0.53 -41.53
N LEU A 32 -40.34 -1.75 -41.88
CA LEU A 32 -39.55 -2.59 -40.97
C LEU A 32 -38.23 -1.92 -40.59
N ARG A 33 -37.56 -1.24 -41.53
CA ARG A 33 -36.37 -0.45 -41.23
C ARG A 33 -36.67 0.66 -40.23
N SER A 34 -37.75 1.43 -40.43
CA SER A 34 -38.14 2.48 -39.49
C SER A 34 -38.37 1.92 -38.09
N GLN A 35 -39.18 0.85 -37.98
CA GLN A 35 -39.49 0.20 -36.71
C GLN A 35 -38.24 -0.32 -36.00
N SER A 36 -37.28 -0.87 -36.76
CA SER A 36 -36.01 -1.30 -36.19
C SER A 36 -35.20 -0.14 -35.61
N HIS A 37 -35.19 1.03 -36.25
CA HIS A 37 -34.49 2.19 -35.70
C HIS A 37 -35.19 2.70 -34.44
N ASP A 38 -36.52 2.76 -34.44
CA ASP A 38 -37.30 3.18 -33.27
C ASP A 38 -37.03 2.28 -32.05
N LEU A 39 -36.96 0.96 -32.28
CA LEU A 39 -36.63 -0.02 -31.22
C LEU A 39 -35.20 0.13 -30.72
N ILE A 40 -34.23 0.33 -31.62
CA ILE A 40 -32.84 0.60 -31.23
C ILE A 40 -32.77 1.86 -30.37
N ASP A 41 -33.44 2.93 -30.78
CA ASP A 41 -33.46 4.20 -30.04
C ASP A 41 -34.19 4.10 -28.70
N GLN A 42 -35.21 3.23 -28.61
CA GLN A 42 -35.92 2.95 -27.37
C GLN A 42 -35.03 2.22 -26.36
N GLU A 43 -34.21 1.27 -26.80
CA GLU A 43 -33.29 0.50 -25.94
C GLU A 43 -31.99 1.26 -25.62
N MET A 44 -31.48 2.05 -26.56
CA MET A 44 -30.21 2.77 -26.38
C MET A 44 -30.31 3.92 -25.38
N ARG A 45 -31.45 4.64 -25.35
CA ARG A 45 -31.66 5.77 -24.42
C ARG A 45 -31.48 5.40 -22.93
N PRO A 46 -32.16 4.39 -22.38
CA PRO A 46 -31.98 4.02 -20.98
C PRO A 46 -30.58 3.45 -20.71
N ALA A 47 -29.97 2.75 -21.67
CA ALA A 47 -28.60 2.27 -21.53
C ALA A 47 -27.60 3.43 -21.40
N GLN A 48 -27.73 4.46 -22.24
CA GLN A 48 -26.90 5.66 -22.18
C GLN A 48 -27.09 6.42 -20.86
N GLN A 49 -28.33 6.55 -20.38
CA GLN A 49 -28.61 7.19 -19.09
C GLN A 49 -27.91 6.47 -17.93
N ARG A 50 -28.00 5.14 -17.86
CA ARG A 50 -27.31 4.34 -16.84
C ARG A 50 -25.79 4.48 -16.91
N VAL A 51 -25.23 4.59 -18.11
CA VAL A 51 -23.78 4.82 -18.29
C VAL A 51 -23.37 6.18 -17.75
N GLU A 52 -24.14 7.24 -18.02
CA GLU A 52 -23.84 8.57 -17.48
C GLU A 52 -24.00 8.62 -15.95
N GLU A 53 -25.04 7.99 -15.40
CA GLU A 53 -25.19 7.85 -13.95
C GLU A 53 -24.03 7.08 -13.31
N ALA A 54 -23.57 6.00 -13.93
CA ALA A 54 -22.43 5.22 -13.46
C ALA A 54 -21.14 6.04 -13.48
N LYS A 55 -20.92 6.85 -14.53
CA LYS A 55 -19.78 7.76 -14.61
C LYS A 55 -19.80 8.83 -13.52
N LEU A 56 -20.97 9.37 -13.20
CA LEU A 56 -21.12 10.34 -12.12
C LEU A 56 -20.75 9.70 -10.77
N LYS A 57 -21.29 8.51 -10.49
CA LYS A 57 -20.97 7.77 -9.25
C LYS A 57 -19.49 7.40 -9.16
N LEU A 58 -18.86 7.05 -10.28
CA LEU A 58 -17.42 6.79 -10.33
C LEU A 58 -16.63 8.04 -9.91
N ARG A 59 -16.95 9.21 -10.48
CA ARG A 59 -16.29 10.47 -10.13
C ARG A 59 -16.50 10.85 -8.66
N GLU A 60 -17.70 10.65 -8.12
CA GLU A 60 -17.97 10.88 -6.70
C GLU A 60 -17.11 9.96 -5.80
N ALA A 61 -16.96 8.69 -6.17
CA ALA A 61 -16.12 7.74 -5.46
C ALA A 61 -14.63 8.10 -5.55
N GLU A 62 -14.15 8.57 -6.71
CA GLU A 62 -12.78 9.05 -6.90
C GLU A 62 -12.48 10.25 -6.00
N ILE A 63 -13.38 11.23 -5.95
CA ILE A 63 -13.26 12.40 -5.06
C ILE A 63 -13.22 11.95 -3.59
N ALA A 64 -14.10 11.04 -3.19
CA ALA A 64 -14.11 10.51 -1.82
C ALA A 64 -12.80 9.79 -1.47
N ALA A 65 -12.24 9.01 -2.40
CA ALA A 65 -10.95 8.34 -2.21
C ALA A 65 -9.79 9.35 -2.05
N GLU A 66 -9.77 10.43 -2.83
CA GLU A 66 -8.79 11.50 -2.68
C GLU A 66 -8.91 12.21 -1.33
N GLN A 67 -10.13 12.48 -0.86
CA GLN A 67 -10.35 13.08 0.45
C GLN A 67 -9.85 12.18 1.58
N VAL A 68 -10.10 10.87 1.51
CA VAL A 68 -9.58 9.90 2.48
C VAL A 68 -8.06 9.89 2.48
N LYS A 69 -7.43 9.92 1.30
CA LYS A 69 -5.98 9.98 1.19
C LYS A 69 -5.41 11.24 1.86
N LEU A 70 -5.98 12.40 1.59
CA LEU A 70 -5.57 13.66 2.22
C LEU A 70 -5.74 13.62 3.74
N ALA A 71 -6.82 13.03 4.24
CA ALA A 71 -7.04 12.86 5.67
C ALA A 71 -5.98 11.94 6.31
N LEU A 72 -5.63 10.84 5.65
CA LEU A 72 -4.57 9.94 6.11
C LEU A 72 -3.21 10.63 6.14
N ASP A 73 -2.86 11.39 5.10
CA ASP A 73 -1.62 12.15 5.04
C ASP A 73 -1.55 13.19 6.18
N ALA A 74 -2.67 13.86 6.47
CA ALA A 74 -2.76 14.82 7.58
C ALA A 74 -2.61 14.14 8.95
N ILE A 75 -3.23 12.97 9.16
CA ILE A 75 -3.08 12.18 10.39
C ILE A 75 -1.63 11.75 10.56
N GLY A 76 -0.98 11.25 9.49
CA GLY A 76 0.43 10.85 9.54
C GLY A 76 1.36 12.01 9.92
N LEU A 77 1.13 13.21 9.37
CA LEU A 77 1.88 14.41 9.76
C LEU A 77 1.64 14.81 11.21
N GLN A 78 0.40 14.69 11.69
CA GLN A 78 0.06 14.97 13.09
C GLN A 78 0.73 13.98 14.04
N GLU A 79 0.71 12.69 13.70
CA GLU A 79 1.38 11.64 14.46
C GLU A 79 2.89 11.89 14.53
N GLN A 80 3.54 12.18 13.40
CA GLN A 80 4.97 12.48 13.37
C GLN A 80 5.32 13.66 14.29
N ARG A 81 4.56 14.76 14.22
CA ARG A 81 4.77 15.93 15.10
C ARG A 81 4.56 15.60 16.57
N ALA A 82 3.56 14.79 16.89
CA ALA A 82 3.30 14.35 18.26
C ALA A 82 4.46 13.51 18.80
N VAL A 83 4.98 12.59 17.99
CA VAL A 83 6.14 11.76 18.31
C VAL A 83 7.39 12.61 18.52
N GLU A 84 7.70 13.55 17.63
CA GLU A 84 8.83 14.46 17.77
C GLU A 84 8.75 15.30 19.06
N THR A 85 7.55 15.82 19.36
CA THR A 85 7.30 16.58 20.59
C THR A 85 7.50 15.71 21.83
N PHE A 86 7.04 14.45 21.78
CA PHE A 86 7.24 13.49 22.86
C PHE A 86 8.73 13.19 23.08
N TYR A 87 9.50 12.91 22.02
CA TYR A 87 10.95 12.70 22.13
C TYR A 87 11.67 13.91 22.73
N ALA A 88 11.30 15.13 22.33
CA ALA A 88 11.87 16.34 22.88
C ALA A 88 11.57 16.49 24.39
N ALA A 89 10.34 16.19 24.80
CA ALA A 89 9.94 16.20 26.20
C ALA A 89 10.70 15.15 27.03
N VAL A 90 10.85 13.93 26.53
CA VAL A 90 11.59 12.86 27.21
C VAL A 90 13.06 13.22 27.38
N ARG A 91 13.71 13.75 26.35
CA ARG A 91 15.11 14.21 26.43
C ARG A 91 15.29 15.33 27.46
N LYS A 92 14.31 16.23 27.58
CA LYS A 92 14.33 17.31 28.56
C LYS A 92 14.10 16.80 29.98
N ALA A 93 13.18 15.86 30.16
CA ALA A 93 12.76 15.35 31.47
C ALA A 93 13.68 14.26 32.03
N THR A 94 14.44 13.55 31.20
CA THR A 94 15.21 12.36 31.59
C THR A 94 16.72 12.60 31.39
N PRO A 95 17.46 13.03 32.44
CA PRO A 95 18.89 13.34 32.35
C PRO A 95 19.74 12.17 31.83
N GLN A 96 19.37 10.94 32.17
CA GLN A 96 20.06 9.71 31.75
C GLN A 96 20.01 9.50 30.23
N VAL A 97 18.89 9.83 29.58
CA VAL A 97 18.76 9.73 28.12
C VAL A 97 19.66 10.76 27.45
N ARG A 98 19.74 11.97 28.01
CA ARG A 98 20.63 13.03 27.52
C ARG A 98 22.10 12.64 27.68
N GLU A 99 22.50 12.12 28.83
CA GLU A 99 23.88 11.69 29.10
C GLU A 99 24.29 10.56 28.15
N LEU A 100 23.41 9.58 27.91
CA LEU A 100 23.67 8.52 26.93
C LEU A 100 23.81 9.08 25.51
N ALA A 101 22.95 10.02 25.11
CA ALA A 101 23.05 10.65 23.79
C ALA A 101 24.36 11.46 23.63
N GLU A 102 24.78 12.19 24.66
CA GLU A 102 26.05 12.94 24.67
C GLU A 102 27.26 12.00 24.62
N ARG A 103 27.22 10.88 25.36
CA ARG A 103 28.33 9.92 25.48
C ARG A 103 28.52 9.05 24.23
N TYR A 104 27.43 8.63 23.61
CA TYR A 104 27.45 7.64 22.53
C TYR A 104 27.20 8.25 21.14
N GLY A 105 26.66 9.47 21.07
CA GLY A 105 26.42 10.19 19.82
C GLY A 105 25.57 9.37 18.85
N GLY A 106 26.06 9.21 17.61
CA GLY A 106 25.38 8.42 16.58
C GLY A 106 25.36 6.91 16.83
N ASN A 107 26.13 6.39 17.79
CA ASN A 107 26.19 4.95 18.07
C ASN A 107 25.10 4.47 19.05
N VAL A 108 24.16 5.34 19.42
CA VAL A 108 22.98 4.98 20.21
C VAL A 108 21.73 5.51 19.53
N SER A 109 20.73 4.64 19.39
CA SER A 109 19.38 5.01 18.99
C SER A 109 18.42 4.73 20.14
N PHE A 110 17.34 5.50 20.22
CA PHE A 110 16.34 5.35 21.28
C PHE A 110 15.01 4.93 20.67
N THR A 111 14.41 3.88 21.21
CA THR A 111 13.05 3.47 20.92
C THR A 111 12.22 3.52 22.19
N PHE A 112 10.90 3.50 22.04
CA PHE A 112 9.99 3.45 23.17
C PHE A 112 9.24 2.13 23.18
N ASP A 113 9.08 1.58 24.38
CA ASP A 113 8.17 0.49 24.66
C ASP A 113 7.07 0.99 25.60
N SER A 114 5.85 0.47 25.45
CA SER A 114 4.71 0.89 26.25
C SER A 114 3.70 -0.25 26.39
N ASN A 115 3.14 -0.38 27.59
CA ASN A 115 2.02 -1.26 27.87
C ASN A 115 0.70 -0.47 28.10
N GLY A 116 0.68 0.81 27.72
CA GLY A 116 -0.47 1.71 27.94
C GLY A 116 -0.57 2.32 29.33
N ARG A 117 0.22 1.87 30.31
CA ARG A 117 0.30 2.45 31.67
C ARG A 117 1.65 3.08 31.98
N SER A 118 2.71 2.59 31.35
CA SER A 118 4.07 3.07 31.53
C SER A 118 4.78 3.10 30.18
N VAL A 119 5.71 4.03 30.04
CA VAL A 119 6.56 4.15 28.86
C VAL A 119 8.00 3.96 29.29
N TRP A 120 8.71 3.07 28.61
CA TRP A 120 10.13 2.83 28.80
C TRP A 120 10.91 3.38 27.62
N VAL A 121 12.08 3.95 27.92
CA VAL A 121 13.05 4.35 26.91
C VAL A 121 14.06 3.22 26.76
N VAL A 122 14.13 2.63 25.58
CA VAL A 122 15.08 1.56 25.26
C VAL A 122 16.21 2.17 24.45
N ALA A 123 17.43 2.06 24.95
CA ALA A 123 18.63 2.48 24.24
C ALA A 123 19.20 1.28 23.46
N LEU A 124 19.26 1.41 22.14
CA LEU A 124 19.83 0.44 21.22
C LEU A 124 21.22 0.92 20.81
N PHE A 125 22.24 0.16 21.19
CA PHE A 125 23.63 0.49 20.94
C PHE A 125 24.12 -0.21 19.68
N GLU A 126 24.80 0.53 18.81
CA GLU A 126 25.47 -0.03 17.65
C GLU A 126 26.70 -0.86 18.07
N LYS A 127 27.17 -1.76 17.20
CA LYS A 127 28.35 -2.59 17.50
C LYS A 127 29.62 -1.77 17.76
N SER A 128 29.69 -0.56 17.21
CA SER A 128 30.75 0.43 17.40
C SER A 128 30.66 1.19 18.74
N ALA A 129 29.56 1.05 19.48
CA ALA A 129 29.38 1.73 20.75
C ALA A 129 30.37 1.19 21.79
N PRO A 130 31.14 2.06 22.48
CA PRO A 130 32.06 1.61 23.53
C PRO A 130 31.30 0.93 24.68
N PRO A 131 31.89 -0.08 25.35
CA PRO A 131 31.21 -0.77 26.43
C PRO A 131 30.77 0.19 27.55
N ALA A 132 29.62 -0.08 28.15
CA ALA A 132 29.09 0.70 29.27
C ALA A 132 30.01 0.54 30.49
N VAL A 133 30.88 1.52 30.72
CA VAL A 133 31.75 1.52 31.90
C VAL A 133 30.91 1.91 33.11
N ARG A 134 30.63 0.94 33.98
CA ARG A 134 30.14 1.19 35.33
C ARG A 134 31.33 1.39 36.26
N THR A 135 31.37 2.52 36.94
CA THR A 135 32.25 2.70 38.11
C THR A 135 31.66 1.90 39.25
N VAL A 136 32.15 0.67 39.42
CA VAL A 136 31.85 -0.14 40.60
C VAL A 136 32.83 0.28 41.71
N PRO A 137 32.38 0.55 42.95
CA PRO A 137 33.28 0.77 44.07
C PRO A 137 34.23 -0.43 44.19
N LYS A 138 35.54 -0.17 44.39
CA LYS A 138 36.60 -1.19 44.47
C LYS A 138 36.27 -2.34 45.44
N GLU A 139 35.44 -2.09 46.45
CA GLU A 139 35.01 -3.07 47.46
C GLU A 139 34.12 -4.20 46.92
N LYS A 140 33.50 -4.07 45.73
CA LYS A 140 32.63 -5.10 45.14
C LYS A 140 33.29 -5.96 44.07
N VAL A 141 34.58 -5.78 43.79
CA VAL A 141 35.30 -6.57 42.79
C VAL A 141 36.11 -7.65 43.48
N SER A 142 35.46 -8.76 43.86
CA SER A 142 36.17 -9.95 44.33
C SER A 142 36.75 -10.69 43.13
N TRP A 143 38.04 -10.50 42.87
CA TRP A 143 38.77 -11.38 41.96
C TRP A 143 39.10 -12.67 42.72
N SER A 144 38.17 -13.63 42.74
CA SER A 144 38.52 -15.01 43.06
C SER A 144 39.20 -15.62 41.84
N SER A 145 40.51 -15.39 41.74
CA SER A 145 41.41 -16.21 40.93
C SER A 145 41.51 -17.57 41.62
N GLY A 146 40.81 -18.57 41.11
CA GLY A 146 40.88 -19.93 41.64
C GLY A 146 40.76 -20.90 40.49
N TYR A 147 41.89 -21.43 40.05
CA TYR A 147 42.11 -22.82 39.63
C TYR A 147 43.63 -23.01 39.55
N ASP A 148 44.24 -23.30 40.70
CA ASP A 148 45.50 -24.05 40.79
C ASP A 148 45.19 -25.29 41.65
N ASP A 149 45.75 -26.41 41.23
CA ASP A 149 45.61 -27.76 41.75
C ASP A 149 45.70 -27.88 43.28
N GLN A 150 44.88 -28.76 43.84
CA GLN A 150 45.38 -29.76 44.77
C GLN A 150 44.46 -30.99 44.83
N GLU A 151 45.02 -32.09 44.33
CA GLU A 151 44.67 -33.47 44.65
C GLU A 151 44.64 -33.64 46.18
N ASP A 152 43.71 -34.45 46.68
CA ASP A 152 44.01 -35.45 47.71
C ASP A 152 42.89 -36.51 47.69
N GLU A 153 43.36 -37.74 47.50
CA GLU A 153 42.65 -39.00 47.69
C GLU A 153 42.17 -39.11 49.14
N ASP A 154 41.03 -39.75 49.38
CA ASP A 154 40.98 -40.80 50.41
C ASP A 154 39.68 -41.61 50.31
N ASP A 155 39.89 -42.90 50.48
CA ASP A 155 38.99 -44.05 50.41
C ASP A 155 37.80 -43.97 51.37
N GLU A 156 36.65 -44.51 50.96
CA GLU A 156 35.88 -45.40 51.86
C GLU A 156 35.28 -46.58 51.06
N GLU A 157 35.61 -47.77 51.58
CA GLU A 157 35.08 -49.11 51.28
C GLU A 157 33.54 -49.12 51.35
N GLY A 158 32.83 -49.93 50.54
CA GLY A 158 32.33 -51.26 50.94
C GLY A 158 31.19 -51.13 51.97
N ASP A 159 29.99 -51.70 51.88
CA ASP A 159 29.42 -52.90 51.27
C ASP A 159 27.90 -52.75 51.55
N ASP A 160 26.97 -53.01 50.62
CA ASP A 160 26.36 -54.30 50.29
C ASP A 160 24.89 -54.35 50.75
N GLU A 161 24.17 -55.22 50.05
CA GLU A 161 22.90 -55.87 50.34
C GLU A 161 21.60 -55.28 49.74
N SER A 162 21.32 -55.86 48.56
CA SER A 162 20.08 -56.57 48.17
C SER A 162 18.85 -55.78 47.72
#